data_AF-A0A7S0WB41-F1
#
_entry.id   AF-A0A7S0WB41-F1
#
_cell.length_a   1.000
_cell.length_b   1.000
_cell.length_c   1.000
_cell.angle_alpha   90.00
_cell.angle_beta   90.00
_cell.angle_gamma   90.00
#
_symmetry.space_group_name_H-M   'P 1'
#
loop_
_entity.id
_entity.type
_entity.pdbx_description
1 polymer ?
#
loop_
_entity_poly.entity_id
_entity_poly.type
_entity_poly.pdbx_seq_one_letter_code
_entity_poly.pdbx_strand_id
1 'polypeptide(L)'
;RHSALLGLKYILAAKSELALDLLPAALPAATKALIDADDDVRGAAAESLLPAAEHLPSHPQFNELLSSLWGLLTELDDLSPSAVPVMKLIAKLYALETTRAKSSVQLAEVVPRLWPFAAHPIASVRLAV
;
A
#
# COMPACT_ATOMS: atom_id res chain seq x y z
N ARG A 1 8.77 -14.92 3.70
CA ARG A 1 7.85 -13.92 3.10
C ARG A 1 8.41 -12.52 3.30
N HIS A 2 8.58 -12.08 4.54
CA HIS A 2 9.16 -10.78 4.89
C HIS A 2 10.50 -10.45 4.19
N SER A 3 11.49 -11.36 4.18
CA SER A 3 12.79 -11.10 3.53
C SER A 3 12.71 -10.85 2.03
N ALA A 4 11.76 -11.48 1.33
CA ALA A 4 11.57 -11.26 -0.10
C ALA A 4 10.98 -9.87 -0.38
N LEU A 5 10.03 -9.42 0.46
CA LEU A 5 9.45 -8.07 0.39
C LEU A 5 10.52 -7.00 0.69
N LEU A 6 11.40 -7.27 1.65
CA LEU A 6 12.52 -6.38 1.95
C LEU A 6 13.50 -6.29 0.77
N GLY A 7 13.80 -7.42 0.11
CA GLY A 7 14.59 -7.44 -1.12
C GLY A 7 13.94 -6.60 -2.23
N LEU A 8 12.64 -6.80 -2.47
CA LEU A 8 11.87 -6.03 -3.45
C LEU A 8 11.91 -4.53 -3.15
N LYS A 9 11.70 -4.14 -1.87
CA LYS A 9 11.77 -2.75 -1.41
C LYS A 9 13.09 -2.11 -1.78
N TYR A 10 14.21 -2.75 -1.44
CA TYR A 10 15.53 -2.16 -1.67
C TYR A 10 15.92 -2.12 -3.15
N ILE A 11 15.54 -3.13 -3.94
CA ILE A 11 15.77 -3.14 -5.39
C ILE A 11 15.02 -1.98 -6.04
N LEU A 12 13.73 -1.82 -5.75
CA LEU A 12 12.90 -0.77 -6.35
C LEU A 12 13.26 0.63 -5.80
N ALA A 13 13.72 0.73 -4.55
CA ALA A 13 14.22 1.99 -3.99
C ALA A 13 15.54 2.42 -4.65
N ALA A 14 16.39 1.47 -5.04
CA ALA A 14 17.64 1.76 -5.74
C ALA A 14 17.43 2.06 -7.23
N LYS A 15 16.45 1.40 -7.87
CA LYS A 15 16.14 1.52 -9.31
C LYS A 15 14.64 1.29 -9.55
N SER A 16 13.86 2.37 -9.49
CA SER A 16 12.40 2.29 -9.65
C SER A 16 11.97 1.86 -11.04
N GLU A 17 12.81 2.08 -12.06
CA GLU A 17 12.53 1.71 -13.46
C GLU A 17 12.40 0.20 -13.65
N LEU A 18 13.05 -0.60 -12.79
CA LEU A 18 12.91 -2.06 -12.77
C LEU A 18 11.50 -2.51 -12.37
N ALA A 19 10.64 -1.61 -11.88
CA ALA A 19 9.27 -1.93 -11.55
C ALA A 19 8.51 -2.54 -12.76
N LEU A 20 8.77 -2.06 -13.98
CA LEU A 20 8.09 -2.59 -15.18
C LEU A 20 8.40 -4.06 -15.42
N ASP A 21 9.61 -4.52 -15.08
CA ASP A 21 10.04 -5.90 -15.24
C ASP A 21 9.63 -6.78 -14.03
N LEU A 22 9.64 -6.19 -12.83
CA LEU A 22 9.44 -6.94 -11.58
C LEU A 22 7.97 -7.05 -11.17
N LEU A 23 7.17 -6.01 -11.37
CA LEU A 23 5.77 -5.99 -10.92
C LEU A 23 4.90 -7.12 -11.50
N PRO A 24 5.06 -7.57 -12.76
CA PRO A 24 4.29 -8.70 -13.29
C PRO A 24 4.34 -9.96 -12.41
N ALA A 25 5.49 -10.24 -11.81
CA ALA A 25 5.67 -11.36 -10.89
C ALA A 25 5.47 -10.98 -9.42
N ALA A 26 5.92 -9.77 -9.04
CA ALA A 26 5.98 -9.35 -7.65
C ALA A 26 4.64 -8.83 -7.12
N LEU A 27 3.84 -8.13 -7.93
CA LEU A 27 2.60 -7.50 -7.47
C LEU A 27 1.56 -8.51 -6.98
N PRO A 28 1.26 -9.64 -7.68
CA PRO A 28 0.31 -10.62 -7.15
C PRO A 28 0.74 -11.16 -5.77
N ALA A 29 2.04 -11.40 -5.59
CA ALA A 29 2.59 -11.88 -4.32
C ALA A 29 2.55 -10.82 -3.22
N ALA A 30 2.83 -9.56 -3.55
CA ALA A 30 2.76 -8.44 -2.61
C ALA A 30 1.31 -8.15 -2.20
N THR A 31 0.36 -8.16 -3.15
CA THR A 31 -1.08 -8.00 -2.86
C THR A 31 -1.58 -9.11 -1.94
N LYS A 32 -1.18 -10.37 -2.18
CA LYS A 32 -1.48 -11.48 -1.27
C LYS A 32 -0.86 -11.28 0.12
N ALA A 33 0.32 -10.67 0.21
CA ALA A 33 0.97 -10.40 1.49
C ALA A 33 0.30 -9.27 2.29
N LEU A 34 -0.50 -8.39 1.66
CA LEU A 34 -1.30 -7.38 2.37
C LEU A 34 -2.43 -7.99 3.20
N ILE A 35 -2.84 -9.22 2.91
CA ILE A 35 -3.86 -9.97 3.67
C ILE A 35 -3.24 -11.11 4.49
N ASP A 36 -1.94 -11.06 4.78
CA ASP A 36 -1.26 -12.03 5.63
C ASP A 36 -1.73 -11.87 7.09
N ALA A 37 -1.73 -12.97 7.85
CA ALA A 37 -2.11 -12.94 9.27
C ALA A 37 -1.08 -12.19 10.13
N ASP A 38 0.16 -12.10 9.65
CA ASP A 38 1.24 -11.37 10.31
C ASP A 38 1.24 -9.89 9.89
N ASP A 39 1.00 -8.99 10.84
CA ASP A 39 0.96 -7.54 10.58
C ASP A 39 2.29 -6.97 10.07
N ASP A 40 3.43 -7.54 10.49
CA ASP A 40 4.74 -7.11 10.00
C ASP A 40 4.93 -7.50 8.53
N VAL A 41 4.30 -8.58 8.08
CA VAL A 41 4.29 -8.97 6.66
C VAL A 41 3.42 -8.02 5.85
N ARG A 42 2.25 -7.62 6.38
CA ARG A 42 1.34 -6.64 5.75
C ARG A 42 2.03 -5.29 5.59
N GLY A 43 2.69 -4.82 6.65
CA GLY A 43 3.49 -3.58 6.64
C GLY A 43 4.63 -3.66 5.63
N ALA A 44 5.42 -4.74 5.65
CA ALA A 44 6.52 -4.93 4.71
C ALA A 44 6.05 -4.99 3.24
N ALA A 45 4.86 -5.55 2.99
CA ALA A 45 4.28 -5.59 1.64
C ALA A 45 3.97 -4.18 1.14
N ALA A 46 3.27 -3.37 1.94
CA ALA A 46 2.99 -1.97 1.60
C ALA A 46 4.28 -1.15 1.40
N GLU A 47 5.27 -1.30 2.29
CA GLU A 47 6.55 -0.60 2.14
C GLU A 47 7.32 -1.00 0.89
N SER A 48 7.26 -2.28 0.49
CA SER A 48 7.98 -2.78 -0.68
C SER A 48 7.46 -2.22 -1.99
N LEU A 49 6.19 -1.83 -2.05
CA LEU A 49 5.54 -1.27 -3.23
C LEU A 49 5.71 0.24 -3.34
N LEU A 50 6.02 0.93 -2.24
CA LEU A 50 6.13 2.39 -2.18
C LEU A 50 7.11 3.00 -3.23
N PRO A 51 8.29 2.40 -3.49
CA PRO A 51 9.21 2.94 -4.50
C PRO A 51 8.68 2.80 -5.93
N ALA A 52 7.81 1.82 -6.21
CA ALA A 52 7.22 1.58 -7.53
C ALA A 52 5.86 2.25 -7.75
N ALA A 53 5.42 3.12 -6.83
CA ALA A 53 4.07 3.69 -6.85
C ALA A 53 3.66 4.33 -8.18
N GLU A 54 4.57 4.96 -8.91
CA GLU A 54 4.32 5.58 -10.21
C GLU A 54 4.02 4.56 -11.32
N HIS A 55 4.52 3.34 -11.17
CA HIS A 55 4.34 2.26 -12.14
C HIS A 55 3.11 1.39 -11.85
N LEU A 56 2.65 1.34 -10.58
CA LEU A 56 1.52 0.50 -10.16
C LEU A 56 0.23 0.72 -10.97
N PRO A 57 -0.19 1.96 -11.33
CA PRO A 57 -1.42 2.17 -12.11
C PRO A 57 -1.43 1.57 -13.52
N SER A 58 -0.27 1.16 -14.06
CA SER A 58 -0.19 0.47 -15.36
C SER A 58 -0.44 -1.03 -15.26
N HIS A 59 -0.37 -1.61 -14.06
CA HIS A 59 -0.49 -3.04 -13.86
C HIS A 59 -1.96 -3.52 -13.93
N PRO A 60 -2.27 -4.66 -14.57
CA PRO A 60 -3.65 -5.17 -14.69
C PRO A 60 -4.37 -5.38 -13.34
N GLN A 61 -3.64 -5.80 -12.31
CA GLN A 61 -4.16 -6.03 -10.95
C GLN A 61 -4.17 -4.79 -10.06
N PHE A 62 -4.00 -3.58 -10.60
CA PHE A 62 -3.92 -2.36 -9.80
C PHE A 62 -5.16 -2.12 -8.94
N ASN A 63 -6.36 -2.36 -9.46
CA ASN A 63 -7.59 -2.16 -8.69
C ASN A 63 -7.78 -3.23 -7.59
N GLU A 64 -7.23 -4.44 -7.78
CA GLU A 64 -7.19 -5.48 -6.73
C GLU A 64 -6.26 -5.07 -5.58
N LEU A 65 -5.10 -4.47 -5.90
CA LEU A 65 -4.22 -3.86 -4.91
C LEU A 65 -4.95 -2.75 -4.13
N LEU A 66 -5.60 -1.81 -4.82
CA LEU A 66 -6.33 -0.73 -4.15
C LEU A 66 -7.42 -1.26 -3.23
N SER A 67 -8.21 -2.22 -3.70
CA SER A 67 -9.24 -2.88 -2.88
C SER A 67 -8.64 -3.52 -1.63
N SER A 68 -7.50 -4.20 -1.77
CA SER A 68 -6.80 -4.84 -0.64
C SER A 68 -6.28 -3.82 0.37
N LEU A 69 -5.67 -2.71 -0.09
CA LEU A 69 -5.19 -1.64 0.78
C LEU A 69 -6.33 -0.97 1.56
N TRP A 70 -7.43 -0.63 0.88
CA TRP A 70 -8.59 -0.02 1.52
C TRP A 70 -9.33 -0.99 2.44
N GLY A 71 -9.40 -2.28 2.06
CA GLY A 71 -9.95 -3.34 2.89
C GLY A 71 -9.16 -3.51 4.18
N LEU A 72 -7.83 -3.54 4.08
CA LEU A 72 -6.95 -3.71 5.22
C LEU A 72 -7.19 -2.65 6.30
N LEU A 73 -7.40 -1.37 5.94
CA LEU A 73 -7.70 -0.31 6.90
C LEU A 73 -8.92 -0.56 7.81
N THR A 74 -9.83 -1.46 7.44
CA THR A 74 -10.96 -1.85 8.31
C THR A 74 -10.57 -2.86 9.39
N GLU A 75 -9.45 -3.55 9.21
CA GLU A 75 -8.93 -4.59 10.11
C GLU A 75 -7.80 -4.08 11.01
N LEU A 76 -7.22 -2.92 10.68
CA LEU A 76 -6.11 -2.36 11.45
C LEU A 76 -6.63 -1.68 12.73
N ASP A 77 -6.00 -2.03 13.85
CA ASP A 77 -6.14 -1.29 15.09
C ASP A 77 -5.16 -0.10 15.14
N ASP A 78 -5.26 0.66 16.22
CA ASP A 78 -4.47 1.86 16.48
C ASP A 78 -2.99 1.53 16.79
N LEU A 79 -2.69 0.28 17.16
CA LEU A 79 -1.33 -0.17 17.47
C LEU A 79 -0.64 -0.90 16.31
N SER A 80 -1.34 -1.16 15.21
CA SER A 80 -0.85 -1.93 14.08
C SER A 80 0.41 -1.31 13.44
N PRO A 81 1.55 -2.03 13.43
CA PRO A 81 2.73 -1.66 12.65
C PRO A 81 2.46 -1.40 11.16
N SER A 82 1.47 -2.06 10.55
CA SER A 82 1.15 -1.91 9.13
C SER A 82 0.35 -0.66 8.78
N ALA A 83 -0.28 0.01 9.76
CA ALA A 83 -1.12 1.18 9.53
C ALA A 83 -0.39 2.31 8.79
N VAL A 84 0.80 2.69 9.26
CA VAL A 84 1.57 3.79 8.64
C VAL A 84 2.04 3.45 7.21
N PRO A 85 2.66 2.29 6.94
CA PRO A 85 3.00 1.87 5.58
C PRO A 85 1.82 1.87 4.60
N VAL A 86 0.67 1.34 5.02
CA VAL A 86 -0.53 1.23 4.18
C VAL A 86 -1.06 2.61 3.83
N MET A 87 -1.22 3.49 4.81
CA MET A 87 -1.67 4.87 4.59
C MET A 87 -0.71 5.65 3.70
N LYS A 88 0.61 5.53 3.93
CA LYS A 88 1.62 6.14 3.06
C LYS A 88 1.51 5.70 1.60
N LEU A 89 1.27 4.40 1.36
CA LEU A 89 1.10 3.89 0.01
C LEU A 89 -0.19 4.41 -0.64
N ILE A 90 -1.31 4.39 0.08
CA ILE A 90 -2.58 4.97 -0.39
C ILE A 90 -2.39 6.46 -0.73
N ALA A 91 -1.81 7.25 0.16
CA ALA A 91 -1.55 8.66 -0.05
C ALA A 91 -0.67 8.91 -1.29
N LYS A 92 0.44 8.16 -1.42
CA LYS A 92 1.33 8.26 -2.58
C LYS A 92 0.62 7.88 -3.89
N LEU A 93 -0.22 6.86 -3.87
CA LEU A 93 -1.00 6.45 -5.04
C LEU A 93 -2.03 7.50 -5.44
N TYR A 94 -2.83 8.00 -4.51
CA TYR A 94 -3.87 8.99 -4.82
C TYR A 94 -3.34 10.41 -5.08
N ALA A 95 -2.05 10.68 -4.80
CA ALA A 95 -1.35 11.86 -5.30
C ALA A 95 -1.19 11.84 -6.83
N LEU A 96 -1.18 10.66 -7.46
CA LEU A 96 -1.07 10.50 -8.91
C LEU A 96 -2.42 10.69 -9.61
N GLU A 97 -2.43 11.47 -10.70
CA GLU A 97 -3.62 11.65 -11.53
C GLU A 97 -4.07 10.33 -12.18
N THR A 98 -3.11 9.50 -12.60
CA THR A 98 -3.36 8.20 -13.20
C THR A 98 -4.12 7.26 -12.26
N THR A 99 -3.80 7.27 -10.97
CA THR A 99 -4.57 6.53 -9.95
C THR A 99 -5.98 7.06 -9.86
N ARG A 100 -6.17 8.38 -9.74
CA ARG A 100 -7.51 8.99 -9.63
C ARG A 100 -8.39 8.68 -10.86
N ALA A 101 -7.79 8.61 -12.04
CA ALA A 101 -8.48 8.28 -13.28
C ALA A 101 -8.82 6.79 -13.44
N LYS A 102 -8.02 5.88 -12.86
CA LYS A 102 -8.16 4.41 -13.03
C LYS A 102 -8.78 3.69 -11.83
N SER A 103 -8.82 4.33 -10.67
CA SER A 103 -9.37 3.79 -9.44
C SER A 103 -10.84 3.42 -9.63
N SER A 104 -11.19 2.15 -9.46
CA SER A 104 -12.58 1.70 -9.40
C SER A 104 -13.20 1.89 -8.02
N VAL A 105 -12.41 2.34 -7.04
CA VAL A 105 -12.85 2.56 -5.65
C VAL A 105 -13.58 3.91 -5.53
N GLN A 106 -14.75 3.90 -4.91
CA GLN A 106 -15.49 5.11 -4.56
C GLN A 106 -14.93 5.74 -3.29
N LEU A 107 -14.23 6.88 -3.41
CA LEU A 107 -13.58 7.54 -2.28
C LEU A 107 -14.55 7.87 -1.13
N ALA A 108 -15.80 8.23 -1.43
CA ALA A 108 -16.81 8.51 -0.41
C ALA A 108 -17.09 7.31 0.52
N GLU A 109 -16.92 6.07 0.03
CA GLU A 109 -17.15 4.85 0.79
C GLU A 109 -15.94 4.42 1.63
N VAL A 110 -14.72 4.82 1.23
CA VAL A 110 -13.48 4.33 1.85
C VAL A 110 -12.74 5.38 2.68
N VAL A 111 -12.86 6.67 2.37
CA VAL A 111 -12.27 7.76 3.16
C VAL A 111 -12.70 7.74 4.63
N PRO A 112 -13.97 7.42 4.99
CA PRO A 112 -14.38 7.21 6.39
C PRO A 112 -13.48 6.28 7.21
N ARG A 113 -12.82 5.32 6.57
CA ARG A 113 -11.93 4.34 7.22
C ARG A 113 -10.66 4.98 7.79
N LEU A 114 -10.33 6.21 7.37
CA LEU A 114 -9.16 6.95 7.85
C LEU A 114 -9.42 7.72 9.16
N TRP A 115 -10.69 7.94 9.54
CA TRP A 115 -11.03 8.76 10.72
C TRP A 115 -10.43 8.25 12.05
N PRO A 116 -10.36 6.94 12.34
CA PRO A 116 -9.70 6.45 13.55
C PRO A 116 -8.22 6.86 13.61
N PHE A 117 -7.52 6.85 12.47
CA PHE A 117 -6.10 7.21 12.38
C PHE A 117 -5.87 8.72 12.44
N ALA A 118 -6.79 9.54 11.95
CA ALA A 118 -6.70 11.00 12.02
C ALA A 118 -6.70 11.52 13.48
N ALA A 119 -7.43 10.82 14.36
CA ALA A 119 -7.53 11.15 15.78
C ALA A 119 -6.48 10.44 16.66
N HIS A 120 -5.51 9.75 16.05
CA HIS A 120 -4.63 8.82 16.75
C HIS A 120 -3.67 9.50 17.75
N PRO A 121 -3.36 8.91 18.93
CA PRO A 121 -2.43 9.50 19.92
C PRO A 121 -1.00 9.70 19.40
N ILE A 122 -0.50 8.77 18.58
CA ILE A 122 0.84 8.82 18.00
C ILE A 122 0.88 9.76 16.79
N ALA A 123 1.79 10.74 16.81
CA ALA A 123 1.90 11.78 15.79
C ALA A 123 2.25 11.26 14.39
N SER A 124 3.11 10.24 14.30
CA SER A 124 3.50 9.65 13.00
C SER A 124 2.33 8.99 12.27
N VAL A 125 1.36 8.45 13.02
CA VAL A 125 0.11 7.88 12.47
C VAL A 125 -0.75 9.01 11.91
N ARG A 126 -0.95 10.09 12.68
CA ARG A 126 -1.73 11.25 12.22
C ARG A 126 -1.14 11.91 10.97
N LEU A 127 0.19 12.01 10.89
CA LEU A 127 0.88 12.60 9.73
C LEU A 127 0.81 11.74 8.46
N ALA A 128 0.49 10.45 8.61
CA ALA A 128 0.35 9.54 7.48
C ALA A 128 -1.05 9.57 6.83
N VAL A 129 -2.03 10.19 7.50
CA VAL A 129 -3.41 10.42 7.03
C VAL A 129 -3.49 11.73 6.28
#